data_AF-A0A7C3CN73-F1
#
_entry.id   AF-A0A7C3CN73-F1
#
_cell.length_a   1.000
_cell.length_b   1.000
_cell.length_c   1.000
_cell.angle_alpha   90.00
_cell.angle_beta   90.00
_cell.angle_gamma   90.00
#
_symmetry.space_group_name_H-M   'P 1'
#
loop_
_entity.id
_entity.type
_entity.pdbx_description
1 polymer ?
#
loop_
_entity_poly.entity_id
_entity_poly.type
_entity_poly.pdbx_seq_one_letter_code
_entity_poly.pdbx_strand_id
1 'polypeptide(L)'
;MANIPITHMTLYKHGVGFFERRARLEGEKVELSFRVEEMNDILKSLTAIDWGGGQVLGVDYATPQSREERLAGCSIRLDDDRSLRDLLIGLRGRKVRLLLDQEEAWTGVLLGLDELPDRQPVADSPVSLLQDGTDRVQVVALGRVQAVDILDERGAEDLRFFLSTALTQEE
;
A
#
# COMPACT_ATOMS: atom_id res chain seq x y z
N MET A 1 -6.90 -0.04 -27.67
CA MET A 1 -6.25 -1.37 -27.65
C MET A 1 -5.92 -1.78 -29.07
N ALA A 2 -4.64 -1.85 -29.41
CA ALA A 2 -4.23 -2.41 -30.68
C ALA A 2 -4.41 -3.93 -30.62
N ASN A 3 -5.27 -4.48 -31.47
CA ASN A 3 -5.48 -5.92 -31.53
C ASN A 3 -4.33 -6.54 -32.33
N ILE A 4 -3.44 -7.28 -31.65
CA ILE A 4 -2.39 -8.07 -32.31
C ILE A 4 -2.88 -9.53 -32.42
N PRO A 5 -3.35 -9.98 -33.60
CA PRO A 5 -3.85 -11.33 -33.77
C PRO A 5 -2.71 -12.36 -33.71
N ILE A 6 -3.07 -13.59 -33.32
CA ILE A 6 -2.17 -14.74 -33.38
C ILE A 6 -2.06 -15.16 -34.85
N THR A 7 -0.83 -15.18 -35.38
CA THR A 7 -0.53 -15.59 -36.75
C THR A 7 0.05 -16.99 -36.83
N HIS A 8 0.66 -17.48 -35.75
CA HIS A 8 1.20 -18.82 -35.68
C HIS A 8 1.05 -19.39 -34.26
N MET A 9 0.79 -20.69 -34.17
CA MET A 9 0.67 -21.40 -32.89
C MET A 9 1.29 -22.79 -33.03
N THR A 10 2.21 -23.11 -32.12
CA THR A 10 2.79 -24.45 -31.99
C THR A 10 2.48 -25.00 -30.60
N LEU A 11 1.90 -26.19 -30.54
CA LEU A 11 1.59 -26.89 -29.27
C LEU A 11 2.56 -28.05 -29.10
N TYR A 12 3.28 -28.06 -27.98
CA TYR A 12 4.21 -29.13 -27.64
C TYR A 12 3.51 -30.21 -26.82
N LYS A 13 3.92 -31.47 -27.02
CA LYS A 13 3.38 -32.66 -26.31
C LYS A 13 3.48 -32.60 -24.77
N HIS A 14 4.28 -31.67 -24.24
CA HIS A 14 4.50 -31.47 -22.82
C HIS A 14 3.59 -30.38 -22.20
N GLY A 15 2.60 -29.88 -22.95
CA GLY A 15 1.62 -28.91 -22.46
C GLY A 15 2.04 -27.45 -22.59
N VAL A 16 3.11 -27.15 -23.32
CA VAL A 16 3.56 -25.77 -23.61
C VAL A 16 3.04 -25.33 -24.98
N GLY A 17 2.56 -24.08 -25.07
CA GLY A 17 2.18 -23.45 -26.34
C GLY A 17 3.13 -22.31 -26.69
N PHE A 18 3.57 -22.25 -27.94
CA PHE A 18 4.29 -21.11 -28.51
C PHE A 18 3.36 -20.35 -29.44
N PHE A 19 3.24 -19.04 -29.22
CA PHE A 19 2.30 -18.17 -29.92
C PHE A 19 3.05 -17.01 -30.56
N GLU A 20 2.89 -16.85 -31.87
CA GLU A 20 3.35 -15.66 -32.57
C GLU A 20 2.17 -14.74 -32.82
N ARG A 21 2.34 -13.48 -32.46
CA ARG A 21 1.38 -12.42 -32.74
C ARG A 21 2.05 -11.38 -33.61
N ARG A 22 1.37 -10.94 -34.68
CA ARG A 22 1.90 -9.94 -35.61
C ARG A 22 0.80 -9.00 -36.07
N ALA A 23 1.07 -7.70 -36.00
CA ALA A 23 0.23 -6.64 -36.54
C ALA A 23 1.11 -5.48 -37.01
N ARG A 24 0.55 -4.63 -37.88
CA ARG A 24 1.09 -3.29 -38.12
C ARG A 24 0.54 -2.37 -37.03
N LEU A 25 1.43 -1.71 -36.30
CA LEU A 25 1.07 -0.80 -35.22
C LEU A 25 1.34 0.64 -35.65
N GLU A 26 0.39 1.52 -35.36
CA GLU A 26 0.52 2.97 -35.50
C GLU A 26 0.41 3.56 -34.10
N GLY A 27 1.53 3.95 -33.49
CA GLY A 27 1.58 4.47 -32.12
C GLY A 27 2.84 4.06 -31.35
N GLU A 28 2.95 4.55 -30.11
CA GLU A 28 4.14 4.35 -29.26
C GLU A 28 3.98 3.19 -28.25
N LYS A 29 2.75 2.74 -28.00
CA LYS A 29 2.44 1.76 -26.95
C LYS A 29 1.47 0.69 -27.46
N VAL A 30 1.70 -0.53 -26.99
CA VAL A 30 0.78 -1.65 -27.17
C VAL A 30 0.62 -2.40 -25.86
N GLU A 31 -0.61 -2.83 -25.58
CA GLU A 31 -0.97 -3.54 -24.36
C GLU A 31 -1.36 -4.97 -24.69
N LEU A 32 -0.83 -5.92 -23.91
CA LEU A 32 -1.19 -7.32 -23.95
C LEU A 32 -1.64 -7.74 -22.55
N SER A 33 -2.82 -8.37 -22.48
CA SER A 33 -3.37 -8.85 -21.22
C SER A 33 -3.13 -10.35 -21.08
N PHE A 34 -2.61 -10.75 -19.93
CA PHE A 34 -2.36 -12.14 -19.54
C PHE A 34 -2.96 -12.40 -18.17
N ARG A 35 -3.18 -13.67 -17.82
CA ARG A 35 -3.57 -13.99 -16.45
C ARG A 35 -2.37 -13.85 -15.52
N VAL A 36 -2.63 -13.55 -14.25
CA VAL A 36 -1.56 -13.28 -13.26
C VAL A 36 -0.68 -14.52 -13.08
N GLU A 37 -1.31 -15.70 -13.05
CA GLU A 37 -0.63 -16.99 -12.93
C GLU A 37 0.31 -17.31 -14.11
N GLU A 38 0.09 -16.69 -15.28
CA GLU A 38 0.91 -16.90 -16.48
C GLU A 38 2.09 -15.92 -16.56
N MET A 39 2.08 -14.84 -15.77
CA MET A 39 3.02 -13.73 -15.89
C MET A 39 4.49 -14.19 -15.77
N ASN A 40 4.78 -15.16 -14.89
CA ASN A 40 6.13 -15.66 -14.70
C ASN A 40 6.70 -16.31 -15.98
N ASP A 41 5.88 -17.09 -16.68
CA ASP A 41 6.27 -17.76 -17.91
C ASP A 41 6.36 -16.78 -19.08
N ILE A 42 5.47 -15.78 -19.12
CA ILE A 42 5.53 -14.70 -20.11
C ILE A 42 6.82 -13.90 -19.96
N LEU A 43 7.19 -13.46 -18.75
CA LEU A 43 8.43 -12.69 -18.55
C LEU A 43 9.70 -13.46 -18.92
N LYS A 44 9.67 -14.80 -18.82
CA LYS A 44 10.79 -15.66 -19.20
C LYS A 44 10.89 -15.94 -20.70
N SER A 45 9.80 -15.79 -21.45
CA SER A 45 9.71 -16.26 -22.84
C SER A 45 9.31 -15.18 -23.86
N LEU A 46 8.80 -14.03 -23.41
CA LEU A 46 8.34 -12.95 -24.28
C LEU A 46 9.51 -12.35 -25.06
N THR A 47 9.37 -12.37 -26.39
CA THR A 47 10.29 -11.71 -27.31
C THR A 47 9.51 -10.71 -28.16
N ALA A 48 9.89 -9.44 -28.12
CA ALA A 48 9.30 -8.38 -28.92
C ALA A 48 10.30 -7.93 -30.00
N ILE A 49 9.87 -7.97 -31.27
CA ILE A 49 10.71 -7.63 -32.42
C ILE A 49 9.94 -6.66 -33.31
N ASP A 50 10.54 -5.50 -33.59
CA ASP A 50 10.08 -4.63 -34.67
C ASP A 50 10.74 -5.08 -35.99
N TRP A 51 9.91 -5.43 -36.96
CA TRP A 51 10.36 -5.80 -38.32
C TRP A 51 10.29 -4.61 -39.30
N GLY A 52 9.98 -3.42 -38.80
CA GLY A 52 9.86 -2.18 -39.58
C GLY A 52 11.07 -1.27 -39.40
N GLY A 53 10.81 0.03 -39.26
CA GLY A 53 11.82 1.05 -38.95
C GLY A 53 11.69 1.62 -37.52
N GLY A 54 10.95 0.93 -36.64
CA GLY A 54 10.75 1.31 -35.25
C GLY A 54 11.79 0.67 -34.32
N GLN A 55 11.58 0.83 -33.02
CA GLN A 55 12.37 0.19 -31.98
C GLN A 55 11.53 -0.14 -30.76
N VAL A 56 11.86 -1.24 -30.08
CA VAL A 56 11.25 -1.62 -28.80
C VAL A 56 12.08 -1.00 -27.67
N LEU A 57 11.50 -0.04 -26.94
CA LEU A 57 12.20 0.66 -25.86
C LEU A 57 12.16 -0.08 -24.51
N GLY A 58 11.09 -0.83 -24.25
CA GLY A 58 10.92 -1.54 -23.00
C GLY A 58 9.55 -2.20 -22.89
N VAL A 59 9.38 -2.99 -21.82
CA VAL A 59 8.13 -3.64 -21.45
C VAL A 59 7.80 -3.21 -20.03
N ASP A 60 6.62 -2.63 -19.85
CA ASP A 60 6.06 -2.30 -18.54
C ASP A 60 5.07 -3.39 -18.14
N TYR A 61 5.13 -3.84 -16.89
CA TYR A 61 4.21 -4.83 -16.35
C TYR A 61 3.92 -4.55 -14.87
N ALA A 62 2.70 -4.85 -14.45
CA ALA A 62 2.34 -4.80 -13.04
C ALA A 62 3.00 -5.98 -12.30
N THR A 63 3.87 -5.70 -11.33
CA THR A 63 4.42 -6.73 -10.45
C THR A 63 3.31 -7.24 -9.52
N PRO A 64 2.94 -8.53 -9.57
CA PRO A 64 1.96 -9.08 -8.65
C PRO A 64 2.61 -9.20 -7.27
N GLN A 65 2.40 -8.19 -6.43
CA GLN A 65 2.78 -8.26 -5.02
C GLN A 65 1.71 -9.06 -4.27
N SER A 66 2.13 -10.04 -3.47
CA SER A 66 1.24 -10.73 -2.55
C SER A 66 0.61 -9.74 -1.57
N ARG A 67 -0.54 -10.07 -1.01
CA ARG A 67 -1.18 -9.22 0.01
C ARG A 67 -0.26 -8.99 1.21
N GLU A 68 0.47 -10.02 1.62
CA GLU A 68 1.44 -9.94 2.71
C GLU A 68 2.60 -9.00 2.35
N GLU A 69 3.07 -9.01 1.10
CA GLU A 69 4.10 -8.08 0.60
C GLU A 69 3.58 -6.63 0.55
N ARG A 70 2.31 -6.42 0.17
CA ARG A 70 1.67 -5.10 0.16
C ARG A 70 1.47 -4.56 1.59
N LEU A 71 1.03 -5.41 2.52
CA LEU A 71 0.85 -5.06 3.94
C LEU A 71 2.17 -4.99 4.72
N ALA A 72 3.24 -5.65 4.25
CA ALA A 72 4.58 -5.51 4.81
C ALA A 72 5.17 -4.11 4.58
N GLY A 73 4.76 -3.44 3.50
CA GLY A 73 5.11 -2.05 3.24
C GLY A 73 4.37 -1.03 4.12
N CYS A 74 3.21 -1.40 4.68
CA CYS A 74 2.43 -0.51 5.53
C CYS A 74 2.98 -0.50 6.96
N SER A 75 3.18 0.71 7.50
CA SER A 75 3.60 0.85 8.91
C SER A 75 2.44 0.70 9.89
N ILE A 76 1.19 0.74 9.39
CA ILE A 76 -0.02 0.65 10.20
C ILE A 76 -0.57 -0.78 10.09
N ARG A 77 -0.73 -1.42 11.25
CA ARG A 77 -1.37 -2.73 11.40
C ARG A 77 -2.31 -2.62 12.59
N LEU A 78 -3.59 -2.89 12.39
CA LEU A 78 -4.61 -2.75 13.43
C LEU A 78 -5.10 -4.14 13.82
N ASP A 79 -5.02 -4.46 15.11
CA ASP A 79 -5.68 -5.63 15.70
C ASP A 79 -7.15 -5.31 16.00
N ASP A 80 -8.03 -6.30 15.89
CA ASP A 80 -9.48 -6.13 16.07
C ASP A 80 -9.81 -5.67 17.50
N ASP A 81 -9.04 -6.12 18.50
CA ASP A 81 -9.29 -5.80 19.90
C ASP A 81 -8.67 -4.46 20.34
N ARG A 82 -7.72 -3.90 19.57
CA ARG A 82 -6.85 -2.78 19.99
C ARG A 82 -6.56 -1.73 18.91
N SER A 83 -7.44 -1.61 17.92
CA SER A 83 -7.27 -0.76 16.73
C SER A 83 -6.79 0.68 16.98
N LEU A 84 -7.37 1.45 17.91
CA LEU A 84 -6.92 2.83 18.16
C LEU A 84 -5.51 2.89 18.77
N ARG A 85 -5.18 1.97 19.69
CA ARG A 85 -3.84 1.87 20.28
C ARG A 85 -2.83 1.57 19.18
N ASP A 86 -3.11 0.58 18.35
CA ASP A 86 -2.21 0.16 17.29
C ASP A 86 -2.04 1.24 16.22
N LEU A 87 -3.10 2.00 15.93
CA LEU A 87 -3.01 3.18 15.07
C LEU A 87 -2.02 4.20 15.63
N LEU A 88 -2.13 4.56 16.92
CA LEU A 88 -1.20 5.51 17.54
C LEU A 88 0.24 4.99 17.54
N ILE A 89 0.44 3.68 17.73
CA ILE A 89 1.76 3.04 17.61
C ILE A 89 2.28 3.15 16.17
N GLY A 90 1.46 2.83 15.17
CA GLY A 90 1.82 2.91 13.74
C GLY A 90 2.05 4.33 13.21
N LEU A 91 1.47 5.34 13.88
CA LEU A 91 1.66 6.76 13.58
C LEU A 91 2.88 7.38 14.29
N ARG A 92 3.62 6.62 15.11
CA ARG A 92 4.84 7.12 15.76
C ARG A 92 5.82 7.67 14.73
N GLY A 93 6.34 8.86 14.99
CA GLY A 93 7.24 9.59 14.10
C GLY A 93 6.54 10.35 12.98
N ARG A 94 5.21 10.25 12.85
CA ARG A 94 4.44 10.97 11.83
C ARG A 94 3.82 12.25 12.39
N LYS A 95 3.58 13.21 11.50
CA LYS A 95 2.93 14.48 11.84
C LYS A 95 1.42 14.25 12.01
N VAL A 96 0.90 14.65 13.16
CA VAL A 96 -0.52 14.49 13.51
C VAL A 96 -1.06 15.74 14.19
N ARG A 97 -2.38 15.88 14.16
CA ARG A 97 -3.11 16.81 15.03
C ARG A 97 -4.04 15.99 15.94
N LEU A 98 -3.79 16.05 17.23
CA LEU A 98 -4.65 15.45 18.26
C LEU A 98 -5.72 16.47 18.64
N LEU A 99 -6.99 16.10 18.51
CA LEU A 99 -8.11 16.84 19.07
C LEU A 99 -8.41 16.25 20.44
N LEU A 100 -8.35 17.10 21.46
CA LEU A 100 -8.55 16.74 22.85
C LEU A 100 -9.95 17.14 23.31
N ASP A 101 -10.28 16.80 24.55
CA ASP A 101 -11.44 17.34 25.23
C ASP A 101 -11.38 18.87 25.30
N GLN A 102 -12.56 19.50 25.42
CA GLN A 102 -12.69 20.95 25.57
C GLN A 102 -12.20 21.77 24.36
N GLU A 103 -12.30 21.20 23.15
CA GLU A 103 -11.92 21.87 21.89
C GLU A 103 -10.42 22.25 21.80
N GLU A 104 -9.58 21.67 22.67
CA GLU A 104 -8.13 21.83 22.62
C GLU A 104 -7.55 20.98 21.46
N ALA A 105 -6.57 21.51 20.73
CA ALA A 105 -5.91 20.79 19.64
C ALA A 105 -4.39 20.93 19.71
N TRP A 106 -3.68 19.81 19.65
CA TRP A 106 -2.22 19.76 19.65
C TRP A 106 -1.71 19.27 18.30
N THR A 107 -0.76 19.98 17.72
CA THR A 107 -0.17 19.63 16.42
C THR A 107 1.33 19.42 16.56
N GLY A 108 1.83 18.34 15.98
CA GLY A 108 3.25 18.00 16.05
C GLY A 108 3.56 16.59 15.60
N VAL A 109 4.72 16.07 15.99
CA VAL A 109 5.17 14.71 15.67
C VAL A 109 4.79 13.77 16.80
N LEU A 110 4.04 12.71 16.49
CA LEU A 110 3.63 11.74 17.49
C LEU A 110 4.85 10.96 18.00
N LEU A 111 5.10 10.97 19.30
CA LEU A 111 6.16 10.14 19.90
C LEU A 111 5.66 8.73 20.20
N GLY A 112 4.38 8.59 20.53
CA GLY A 112 3.71 7.31 20.72
C GLY A 112 2.79 7.31 21.93
N LEU A 113 2.33 6.10 22.27
CA LEU A 113 1.53 5.79 23.44
C LEU A 113 2.38 4.91 24.37
N ASP A 114 2.49 5.27 25.65
CA ASP A 114 3.15 4.41 26.64
C ASP A 114 2.13 3.50 27.31
N GLU A 115 2.49 2.23 27.47
CA GLU A 115 1.65 1.26 28.16
C GLU A 115 1.82 1.35 29.66
N LEU A 116 0.69 1.52 30.35
CA LEU A 116 0.60 1.41 31.79
C LEU A 116 0.52 -0.08 32.19
N PRO A 117 1.07 -0.48 33.36
CA PRO A 117 1.03 -1.86 33.84
C PRO A 117 -0.37 -2.48 33.83
N ASP A 118 -0.44 -3.81 33.62
CA ASP A 118 -1.67 -4.62 33.65
C ASP A 118 -2.44 -4.42 34.96
N ARG A 119 -3.37 -3.45 34.95
CA ARG A 119 -4.40 -3.12 35.97
C ARG A 119 -4.97 -1.71 35.80
N GLN A 120 -4.38 -0.87 34.96
CA GLN A 120 -4.89 0.47 34.70
C GLN A 120 -5.80 0.55 33.46
N PRO A 121 -6.86 1.38 33.50
CA PRO A 121 -7.69 1.64 32.34
C PRO A 121 -6.84 2.14 31.15
N VAL A 122 -7.16 1.67 29.94
CA VAL A 122 -6.50 2.11 28.70
C VAL A 122 -6.64 3.63 28.50
N ALA A 123 -7.72 4.24 29.01
CA ALA A 123 -7.94 5.68 28.98
C ALA A 123 -6.83 6.48 29.72
N ASP A 124 -6.14 5.89 30.68
CA ASP A 124 -5.10 6.56 31.44
C ASP A 124 -3.72 6.47 30.75
N SER A 125 -3.58 5.67 29.69
CA SER A 125 -2.33 5.53 28.95
C SER A 125 -1.87 6.89 28.41
N PRO A 126 -0.65 7.35 28.71
CA PRO A 126 -0.18 8.63 28.22
C PRO A 126 0.16 8.54 26.72
N VAL A 127 -0.25 9.57 25.98
CA VAL A 127 0.07 9.83 24.59
C VAL A 127 0.99 11.04 24.54
N SER A 128 2.15 10.87 23.92
CA SER A 128 3.21 11.87 23.86
C SER A 128 3.37 12.43 22.46
N LEU A 129 3.54 13.75 22.35
CA LEU A 129 3.67 14.47 21.08
C LEU A 129 4.75 15.55 21.20
N LEU A 130 5.65 15.62 20.22
CA LEU A 130 6.63 16.70 20.08
C LEU A 130 5.97 17.87 19.35
N GLN A 131 5.80 19.00 20.03
CA GLN A 131 5.09 20.16 19.51
C GLN A 131 5.83 20.79 18.31
N ASP A 132 5.10 21.10 17.25
CA ASP A 132 5.66 21.63 16.00
C ASP A 132 6.46 22.92 16.22
N GLY A 133 7.65 22.99 15.64
CA GLY A 133 8.54 24.16 15.75
C GLY A 133 9.19 24.38 17.11
N THR A 134 9.09 23.41 18.04
CA THR A 134 9.70 23.49 19.38
C THR A 134 10.31 22.15 19.79
N ASP A 135 11.20 22.16 20.79
CA ASP A 135 11.71 20.95 21.43
C ASP A 135 10.84 20.52 22.62
N ARG A 136 9.59 20.99 22.69
CA ARG A 136 8.67 20.71 23.80
C ARG A 136 7.88 19.43 23.53
N VAL A 137 8.00 18.47 24.44
CA VAL A 137 7.13 17.29 24.48
C VAL A 137 5.90 17.58 25.33
N GLN A 138 4.73 17.36 24.77
CA GLN A 138 3.44 17.40 25.46
C GLN A 138 2.93 15.98 25.68
N VAL A 139 2.31 15.75 26.83
CA VAL A 139 1.78 14.44 27.23
C VAL A 139 0.33 14.62 27.66
N VAL A 140 -0.54 13.75 27.16
CA VAL A 140 -1.98 13.74 27.47
C VAL A 140 -2.45 12.31 27.71
N ALA A 141 -3.41 12.11 28.62
CA ALA A 141 -4.05 10.80 28.76
C ALA A 141 -4.86 10.45 27.51
N LEU A 142 -4.82 9.20 27.07
CA LEU A 142 -5.55 8.72 25.89
C LEU A 142 -7.05 9.02 25.97
N GLY A 143 -7.65 8.95 27.17
CA GLY A 143 -9.06 9.22 27.40
C GLY A 143 -9.49 10.67 27.12
N ARG A 144 -8.53 11.60 27.01
CA ARG A 144 -8.80 12.97 26.56
C ARG A 144 -8.74 13.12 25.05
N VAL A 145 -8.17 12.17 24.31
CA VAL A 145 -8.07 12.23 22.84
C VAL A 145 -9.41 11.85 22.22
N GLN A 146 -10.04 12.81 21.52
CA GLN A 146 -11.32 12.61 20.85
C GLN A 146 -11.16 12.25 19.37
N ALA A 147 -10.13 12.80 18.72
CA ALA A 147 -9.83 12.50 17.33
C ALA A 147 -8.34 12.71 17.01
N VAL A 148 -7.89 12.06 15.94
CA VAL A 148 -6.53 12.17 15.42
C VAL A 148 -6.62 12.48 13.93
N ASP A 149 -6.17 13.66 13.53
CA ASP A 149 -5.93 13.96 12.13
C ASP A 149 -4.51 13.56 11.75
N ILE A 150 -4.40 12.68 10.76
CA ILE A 150 -3.10 12.28 10.21
C ILE A 150 -2.71 13.33 9.18
N LEU A 151 -1.69 14.13 9.51
CA LEU A 151 -1.18 15.19 8.62
C LEU A 151 -0.08 14.67 7.69
N ASP A 152 0.47 13.48 7.97
CA ASP A 152 1.39 12.76 7.10
C ASP A 152 0.64 12.01 5.99
N GLU A 153 0.89 12.37 4.72
CA GLU A 153 0.19 11.82 3.56
C GLU A 153 0.34 10.29 3.46
N ARG A 154 1.57 9.80 3.64
CA ARG A 154 1.86 8.35 3.63
C ARG A 154 1.10 7.61 4.73
N GLY A 155 0.89 8.23 5.89
CA GLY A 155 0.21 7.60 7.03
C GLY A 155 -1.28 7.50 6.79
N ALA A 156 -1.84 8.54 6.18
CA ALA A 156 -3.23 8.53 5.76
C ALA A 156 -3.47 7.51 4.63
N GLU A 157 -2.55 7.38 3.68
CA GLU A 157 -2.58 6.36 2.63
C GLU A 157 -2.49 4.94 3.21
N ASP A 158 -1.52 4.68 4.09
CA ASP A 158 -1.33 3.38 4.76
C ASP A 158 -2.59 2.96 5.52
N LEU A 159 -3.21 3.88 6.28
CA LEU A 159 -4.44 3.60 7.02
C LEU A 159 -5.59 3.24 6.08
N ARG A 160 -5.83 4.06 5.04
CA ARG A 160 -6.90 3.81 4.07
C ARG A 160 -6.68 2.49 3.33
N PHE A 161 -5.44 2.21 2.94
CA PHE A 161 -5.06 0.97 2.27
C PHE A 161 -5.33 -0.23 3.17
N PHE A 162 -4.88 -0.19 4.44
CA PHE A 162 -5.14 -1.25 5.42
C PHE A 162 -6.63 -1.51 5.58
N LEU A 163 -7.43 -0.46 5.83
CA LEU A 163 -8.88 -0.59 6.04
C LEU A 163 -9.60 -1.14 4.80
N SER A 164 -9.24 -0.67 3.61
CA SER A 164 -9.81 -1.20 2.35
C SER A 164 -9.50 -2.68 2.13
N THR A 165 -8.30 -3.12 2.53
CA THR A 165 -7.83 -4.50 2.35
C THR A 165 -8.39 -5.43 3.42
N ALA A 166 -8.61 -4.93 4.64
CA ALA A 166 -9.23 -5.68 5.73
C ALA A 166 -10.70 -6.02 5.41
N LEU A 167 -11.45 -5.08 4.82
CA LEU A 167 -12.86 -5.28 4.43
C LEU A 167 -13.05 -6.37 3.35
N THR A 168 -12.02 -6.69 2.57
CA THR A 168 -12.11 -7.74 1.53
C THR A 168 -11.99 -9.17 2.10
N GLN A 169 -11.94 -9.35 3.43
CA GLN A 169 -11.87 -10.68 4.08
C GLN A 169 -13.21 -11.33 4.42
N GLU A 170 -14.35 -10.65 4.20
CA GLU A 170 -15.68 -11.22 4.52
C GLU A 170 -16.40 -11.92 3.35
N GLU A 171 -15.73 -12.21 2.23
CA GLU A 171 -16.29 -13.06 1.14
C GLU A 171 -15.47 -14.30 0.81
#